data_AF-A0A506XW15-F1
#
_entry.id   AF-A0A506XW15-F1
#
_cell.length_a   1.000
_cell.length_b   1.000
_cell.length_c   1.000
_cell.angle_alpha   90.00
_cell.angle_beta   90.00
_cell.angle_gamma   90.00
#
_symmetry.space_group_name_H-M   'P 1'
#
loop_
_entity.id
_entity.type
_entity.pdbx_description
1 polymer ?
#
loop_
_entity_poly.entity_id
_entity_poly.type
_entity_poly.pdbx_seq_one_letter_code
_entity_poly.pdbx_strand_id
1 'polypeptide(L)'
;MADGTEIIAIDPEILHKVASELTAVGERVGEVDARIRSNPIAPGAFGLMNAWMAPPISALISHTAEVVQVTAQLATAVGAATEASAGDFERNEQTIVSGLGSLGQQLDGTPGASGTPGTPAGLSGPDGLDATSGRAILR
;
A
#
# COMPACT_ATOMS: atom_id res chain seq x y z
N MET A 1 -28.62 8.54 9.46
CA MET A 1 -28.36 7.18 8.94
C MET A 1 -27.33 7.35 7.85
N ALA A 2 -26.05 7.19 8.21
CA ALA A 2 -24.97 7.31 7.24
C ALA A 2 -24.90 6.01 6.45
N ASP A 3 -24.98 6.17 5.14
CA ASP A 3 -24.95 5.14 4.14
C ASP A 3 -23.68 4.29 4.28
N GLY A 4 -23.83 3.00 4.03
CA GLY A 4 -22.81 2.00 4.26
C GLY A 4 -21.50 2.39 3.58
N THR A 5 -20.43 2.42 4.36
CA THR A 5 -19.08 2.37 3.82
C THR A 5 -19.02 1.12 2.96
N GLU A 6 -19.10 1.28 1.65
CA GLU A 6 -18.87 0.20 0.70
C GLU A 6 -17.43 -0.25 0.94
N ILE A 7 -17.26 -1.29 1.74
CA ILE A 7 -15.97 -1.94 1.93
C ILE A 7 -15.71 -2.61 0.59
N ILE A 8 -15.00 -1.90 -0.29
CA ILE A 8 -14.43 -2.52 -1.48
C ILE A 8 -13.44 -3.55 -0.94
N ALA A 9 -13.90 -4.80 -0.85
CA ALA A 9 -13.06 -5.94 -0.55
C ALA A 9 -12.16 -6.15 -1.78
N ILE A 10 -11.03 -5.45 -1.79
CA ILE A 10 -10.03 -5.62 -2.84
C ILE A 10 -9.29 -6.91 -2.51
N ASP A 11 -9.44 -7.90 -3.38
CA ASP A 11 -8.73 -9.17 -3.30
C ASP A 11 -7.22 -8.94 -3.52
N PRO A 12 -6.35 -9.34 -2.57
CA PRO A 12 -4.90 -9.20 -2.71
C PRO A 12 -4.35 -9.92 -3.95
N GLU A 13 -4.96 -11.02 -4.41
CA GLU A 13 -4.55 -11.69 -5.64
C GLU A 13 -4.74 -10.79 -6.87
N ILE A 14 -5.80 -9.98 -6.89
CA ILE A 14 -6.05 -9.01 -7.96
C ILE A 14 -4.99 -7.90 -7.93
N LEU A 15 -4.59 -7.43 -6.74
CA LEU A 15 -3.53 -6.42 -6.60
C LEU A 15 -2.19 -6.94 -7.11
N HIS A 16 -1.80 -8.16 -6.74
CA HIS A 16 -0.58 -8.80 -7.25
C HIS A 16 -0.61 -8.96 -8.77
N LYS A 17 -1.75 -9.35 -9.33
CA LYS A 17 -1.93 -9.44 -10.78
C LYS A 17 -1.76 -8.08 -11.47
N VAL A 18 -2.39 -7.04 -10.96
CA VAL A 18 -2.28 -5.67 -11.50
C VAL A 18 -0.85 -5.16 -11.40
N ALA A 19 -0.17 -5.39 -10.27
CA ALA A 19 1.24 -5.03 -10.10
C ALA A 19 2.13 -5.73 -11.14
N SER A 20 1.92 -7.03 -11.36
CA SER A 20 2.65 -7.81 -12.38
C SER A 20 2.40 -7.29 -13.80
N GLU A 21 1.15 -6.96 -14.14
CA GLU A 21 0.80 -6.41 -15.45
C GLU A 21 1.45 -5.03 -15.68
N LEU A 22 1.46 -4.17 -14.66
CA LEU A 22 2.11 -2.85 -14.72
C LEU A 22 3.62 -2.95 -14.91
N THR A 23 4.28 -3.88 -14.21
CA THR A 23 5.71 -4.15 -14.40
C THR A 23 6.00 -4.61 -15.82
N ALA A 24 5.19 -5.55 -16.37
CA ALA A 24 5.35 -6.03 -17.74
C ALA A 24 5.13 -4.92 -18.79
N VAL A 25 4.21 -3.98 -18.53
CA VAL A 25 4.05 -2.78 -19.37
C VAL A 25 5.30 -1.91 -19.30
N GLY A 26 5.84 -1.65 -18.10
CA GLY A 26 7.08 -0.91 -17.91
C GLY A 26 8.26 -1.49 -18.70
N GLU A 27 8.43 -2.81 -18.67
CA GLU A 27 9.47 -3.52 -19.42
C GLU A 27 9.31 -3.36 -20.94
N ARG A 28 8.10 -3.56 -21.47
CA ARG A 28 7.81 -3.40 -22.91
C ARG A 28 8.06 -1.97 -23.38
N VAL A 29 7.67 -0.98 -22.58
CA VAL A 29 7.89 0.43 -22.86
C VAL A 29 9.40 0.75 -22.83
N GLY A 30 10.16 0.16 -21.89
CA GLY A 30 11.62 0.24 -21.87
C GLY A 30 12.28 -0.36 -23.11
N GLU A 31 11.78 -1.48 -23.61
CA GLU A 31 12.27 -2.08 -24.87
C GLU A 31 12.01 -1.16 -26.07
N VAL A 32 10.84 -0.50 -26.12
CA VAL A 32 10.52 0.48 -27.16
C VAL A 32 11.46 1.68 -27.10
N ASP A 33 11.75 2.23 -25.91
CA ASP A 33 12.74 3.31 -25.75
C ASP A 33 14.13 2.87 -26.25
N ALA A 34 14.58 1.67 -25.87
CA ALA A 34 15.86 1.13 -26.31
C ALA A 34 15.92 1.02 -27.85
N ARG A 35 14.83 0.56 -28.50
CA ARG A 35 14.73 0.50 -29.96
C ARG A 35 14.80 1.88 -30.59
N ILE A 36 14.06 2.86 -30.06
CA ILE A 36 14.08 4.24 -30.54
C ILE A 36 15.50 4.83 -30.47
N ARG A 37 16.20 4.64 -29.35
CA ARG A 37 17.57 5.15 -29.16
C ARG A 37 18.61 4.43 -30.01
N SER A 38 18.42 3.14 -30.25
CA SER A 38 19.34 2.32 -31.04
C SER A 38 19.28 2.59 -32.54
N ASN A 39 18.18 3.19 -33.02
CA ASN A 39 17.98 3.49 -34.44
C ASN A 39 17.76 4.99 -34.67
N PRO A 40 18.79 5.83 -34.41
CA PRO A 40 18.69 7.25 -34.70
C PRO A 40 18.53 7.42 -36.21
N ILE A 41 17.44 8.05 -36.64
CA ILE A 41 17.29 8.41 -38.05
C ILE A 41 18.38 9.44 -38.38
N ALA A 42 19.46 8.96 -39.01
CA ALA A 42 20.57 9.81 -39.37
C ALA A 42 20.10 10.86 -40.41
N PRO A 43 20.66 12.08 -40.40
CA PRO A 43 20.36 13.09 -41.41
C PRO A 43 20.52 12.58 -42.86
N GLY A 44 21.41 11.61 -43.09
CA GLY A 44 21.61 10.96 -44.40
C GLY A 44 20.51 9.97 -44.82
N ALA A 45 19.62 9.55 -43.92
CA ALA A 45 18.44 8.75 -44.27
C ALA A 45 17.41 9.56 -45.07
N PHE A 46 17.41 10.88 -44.87
CA PHE A 46 16.68 11.81 -45.70
C PHE A 46 17.63 12.25 -46.81
N GLY A 47 17.47 11.70 -48.02
CA GLY A 47 18.27 12.14 -49.18
C GLY A 47 18.26 13.67 -49.34
N LEU A 48 19.20 14.23 -50.12
CA LEU A 48 19.49 15.68 -50.18
C LEU A 48 18.27 16.61 -50.27
N MET A 49 17.19 16.19 -50.95
CA MET A 49 15.96 16.99 -51.07
C MET A 49 15.11 17.07 -49.78
N ASN A 50 15.26 16.10 -48.87
CA ASN A 50 14.48 15.99 -47.63
C ASN A 50 15.30 16.28 -46.37
N ALA A 51 16.58 16.64 -46.49
CA ALA A 51 17.47 16.92 -45.37
C ALA A 51 16.93 18.01 -44.41
N TRP A 52 16.11 18.93 -44.93
CA TRP A 52 15.44 19.97 -44.13
C TRP A 52 14.45 19.40 -43.10
N MET A 53 13.94 18.18 -43.29
CA MET A 53 13.05 17.50 -42.34
C MET A 53 13.80 16.72 -41.26
N ALA A 54 15.10 16.49 -41.42
CA ALA A 54 15.87 15.73 -40.43
C ALA A 54 15.83 16.39 -39.03
N PRO A 55 16.00 17.72 -38.86
CA PRO A 55 15.91 18.36 -37.56
C PRO A 55 14.55 18.19 -36.85
N PRO A 56 13.38 18.55 -37.44
CA PRO A 56 12.11 18.40 -36.76
C PRO A 56 11.74 16.94 -36.46
N ILE A 57 12.09 15.99 -37.35
CA ILE A 57 11.83 14.56 -37.10
C ILE A 57 12.70 14.05 -35.95
N SER A 58 13.97 14.45 -35.89
CA SER A 58 14.84 14.08 -34.77
C SER A 58 14.34 14.61 -33.42
N ALA A 59 13.83 15.85 -33.40
CA ALA A 59 13.24 16.44 -32.20
C ALA A 59 11.98 15.69 -31.74
N LEU A 60 11.11 15.28 -32.68
CA LEU A 60 9.93 14.48 -32.39
C LEU A 60 10.29 13.11 -31.81
N ILE A 61 11.32 12.45 -32.36
CA ILE A 61 11.79 11.15 -31.88
C ILE A 61 12.35 11.28 -30.46
N SER A 62 13.18 12.29 -30.20
CA SER A 62 13.74 12.54 -28.85
C SER A 62 12.63 12.80 -27.83
N HIS A 63 11.65 13.63 -28.17
CA HIS A 63 10.51 13.90 -27.29
C HIS A 63 9.67 12.64 -27.03
N THR A 64 9.46 11.82 -28.06
CA THR A 64 8.76 10.54 -27.91
C THR A 64 9.52 9.61 -26.96
N ALA A 65 10.85 9.53 -27.07
CA ALA A 65 11.69 8.74 -26.18
C ALA A 65 11.58 9.21 -24.71
N GLU A 66 11.55 10.52 -24.46
CA GLU A 66 11.35 11.08 -23.11
C GLU A 66 9.99 10.69 -22.51
N VAL A 67 8.90 10.83 -23.28
CA VAL A 67 7.55 10.47 -22.83
C VAL A 67 7.44 8.98 -22.53
N VAL A 68 8.00 8.14 -23.40
CA VAL A 68 8.06 6.67 -23.21
C VAL A 68 8.82 6.34 -21.93
N GLN A 69 9.98 6.96 -21.69
CA GLN A 69 10.76 6.75 -20.47
C GLN A 69 9.98 7.14 -19.21
N VAL A 70 9.34 8.31 -19.18
CA VAL A 70 8.51 8.75 -18.04
C VAL A 70 7.37 7.77 -17.78
N THR A 71 6.73 7.29 -18.85
CA THR A 71 5.63 6.32 -18.75
C THR A 71 6.10 4.99 -18.16
N ALA A 72 7.27 4.48 -18.57
CA ALA A 72 7.85 3.25 -18.02
C ALA A 72 8.15 3.38 -16.51
N GLN A 73 8.74 4.52 -16.11
CA GLN A 73 9.04 4.81 -14.72
C GLN A 73 7.76 4.90 -13.87
N LEU A 74 6.72 5.57 -14.39
CA LEU A 74 5.43 5.66 -13.73
C LEU A 74 4.78 4.28 -13.56
N ALA A 75 4.73 3.47 -14.63
CA ALA A 75 4.15 2.13 -14.57
C ALA A 75 4.86 1.25 -13.52
N THR A 76 6.19 1.31 -13.48
CA THR A 76 7.00 0.60 -12.47
C THR A 76 6.71 1.09 -11.06
N ALA A 77 6.62 2.41 -10.86
CA ALA A 77 6.34 2.99 -9.55
C ALA A 77 4.93 2.63 -9.05
N VAL A 78 3.93 2.66 -9.93
CA VAL A 78 2.56 2.24 -9.58
C VAL A 78 2.55 0.75 -9.26
N GLY A 79 3.21 -0.10 -10.05
CA GLY A 79 3.32 -1.53 -9.78
C GLY A 79 3.90 -1.82 -8.38
N ALA A 80 5.01 -1.17 -8.03
CA ALA A 80 5.64 -1.30 -6.71
C ALA A 80 4.72 -0.82 -5.57
N ALA A 81 4.00 0.28 -5.78
CA ALA A 81 3.03 0.78 -4.79
C ALA A 81 1.83 -0.16 -4.61
N THR A 82 1.37 -0.78 -5.70
CA THR A 82 0.30 -1.79 -5.67
C THR A 82 0.75 -3.04 -4.92
N GLU A 83 1.96 -3.54 -5.16
CA GLU A 83 2.53 -4.69 -4.45
C GLU A 83 2.71 -4.40 -2.95
N ALA A 84 3.20 -3.21 -2.60
CA ALA A 84 3.30 -2.78 -1.20
C ALA A 84 1.91 -2.74 -0.51
N SER A 85 0.91 -2.22 -1.22
CA SER A 85 -0.48 -2.17 -0.71
C SER A 85 -1.07 -3.57 -0.48
N ALA A 86 -0.78 -4.52 -1.38
CA ALA A 86 -1.19 -5.92 -1.22
C ALA A 86 -0.54 -6.55 0.03
N GLY A 87 0.77 -6.35 0.22
CA GLY A 87 1.48 -6.86 1.39
C GLY A 87 0.99 -6.25 2.71
N ASP A 88 0.62 -4.97 2.72
CA ASP A 88 0.03 -4.32 3.89
C ASP A 88 -1.37 -4.86 4.20
N PHE A 89 -2.16 -5.18 3.18
CA PHE A 89 -3.47 -5.83 3.35
C PHE A 89 -3.33 -7.22 3.98
N GLU A 90 -2.46 -8.07 3.43
CA GLU A 90 -2.19 -9.42 3.96
C GLU A 90 -1.70 -9.37 5.42
N ARG A 91 -0.80 -8.44 5.75
CA ARG A 91 -0.30 -8.25 7.13
C ARG A 91 -1.42 -7.82 8.07
N ASN A 92 -2.30 -6.93 7.63
CA ASN A 92 -3.43 -6.47 8.41
C ASN A 92 -4.44 -7.61 8.65
N GLU A 93 -4.74 -8.39 7.61
CA GLU A 93 -5.59 -9.58 7.73
C GLU A 93 -5.03 -10.58 8.74
N GLN A 94 -3.73 -10.90 8.66
CA GLN A 94 -3.08 -11.81 9.59
C GLN A 94 -3.13 -11.30 11.04
N THR A 95 -3.00 -9.98 11.23
CA THR A 95 -3.13 -9.34 12.56
C THR A 95 -4.55 -9.48 13.10
N ILE A 96 -5.56 -9.26 12.26
CA ILE A 96 -6.97 -9.40 12.62
C ILE A 96 -7.30 -10.86 12.98
N VAL A 97 -6.90 -11.82 12.14
CA VAL A 97 -7.13 -13.25 12.38
C VAL A 97 -6.48 -13.72 13.68
N SER A 98 -5.24 -13.31 13.94
CA SER A 98 -4.53 -13.63 15.18
C SER A 98 -5.22 -13.00 16.40
N GLY A 99 -5.67 -11.74 16.28
CA GLY A 99 -6.44 -11.05 17.31
C GLY A 99 -7.75 -11.76 17.63
N LEU A 100 -8.53 -12.12 16.62
CA LEU A 100 -9.78 -12.86 16.77
C LEU A 100 -9.56 -14.24 17.41
N GLY A 101 -8.50 -14.95 17.03
CA GLY A 101 -8.15 -16.24 17.67
C GLY A 101 -7.84 -16.09 19.16
N SER A 102 -7.11 -15.04 19.54
CA SER A 102 -6.83 -14.76 20.96
C SER A 102 -8.07 -14.36 21.75
N LEU A 103 -8.99 -13.60 21.14
CA LEU A 103 -10.28 -13.25 21.73
C LEU A 103 -11.15 -14.50 21.94
N GLY A 104 -11.20 -15.40 20.95
CA GLY A 104 -11.89 -16.67 21.06
C GLY A 104 -11.36 -17.53 22.21
N GLN A 105 -10.04 -17.64 22.36
CA GLN A 105 -9.42 -18.34 23.48
C GLN A 105 -9.72 -17.71 24.84
N GLN A 106 -9.82 -16.38 24.95
CA GLN A 106 -10.23 -15.73 26.21
C GLN A 106 -11.68 -16.02 26.56
N LEU A 107 -12.58 -16.00 25.56
CA LEU A 107 -13.99 -16.28 25.74
C LEU A 107 -14.22 -17.76 26.12
N ASP A 108 -13.58 -18.70 25.44
CA ASP A 108 -13.68 -20.14 25.72
C ASP A 108 -12.91 -20.55 26.98
N GLY A 109 -11.82 -19.84 27.28
CA GLY A 109 -10.96 -20.03 28.45
C GLY A 109 -11.50 -19.40 29.73
N THR A 110 -12.76 -18.94 29.75
CA THR A 110 -13.46 -18.51 30.98
C THR A 110 -14.36 -19.64 31.51
N PRO A 111 -13.84 -20.68 32.19
CA PRO A 111 -14.66 -21.64 32.89
C PRO A 111 -15.25 -21.01 34.17
N GLY A 112 -16.56 -20.77 34.15
CA GLY A 112 -17.44 -20.77 35.33
C GLY A 112 -16.94 -20.06 36.60
N ALA A 113 -17.16 -18.74 36.69
CA ALA A 113 -17.48 -18.11 37.96
C ALA A 113 -18.96 -18.40 38.31
N SER A 114 -19.30 -19.67 38.46
CA SER A 114 -20.63 -20.10 38.91
C SER A 114 -20.51 -20.90 40.20
N GLY A 115 -20.69 -20.20 41.32
CA GLY A 115 -21.33 -20.75 42.51
C GLY A 115 -20.52 -20.79 43.80
N THR A 116 -20.69 -19.77 44.66
CA THR A 116 -21.27 -20.00 45.99
C THR A 116 -22.00 -18.73 46.47
N PRO A 117 -23.33 -18.72 46.58
CA PRO A 117 -24.05 -17.74 47.39
C PRO A 117 -23.87 -18.13 48.86
N GLY A 118 -23.11 -17.35 49.62
CA GLY A 118 -22.85 -17.69 51.01
C GLY A 118 -22.20 -16.57 51.82
N THR A 119 -23.07 -15.81 52.49
CA THR A 119 -22.85 -15.09 53.76
C THR A 119 -22.36 -13.63 53.70
N PRO A 120 -23.15 -12.66 54.21
CA PRO A 120 -22.68 -11.31 54.46
C PRO A 120 -21.90 -11.27 55.78
N ALA A 121 -20.58 -11.12 55.70
CA ALA A 121 -19.78 -10.56 56.78
C ALA A 121 -19.53 -9.10 56.37
N GLY A 122 -20.12 -8.11 57.02
CA GLY A 122 -19.88 -7.81 58.42
C GLY A 122 -19.28 -6.41 58.42
N LEU A 123 -20.10 -5.45 58.85
CA LEU A 123 -19.73 -4.05 59.03
C LEU A 123 -18.42 -3.93 59.83
N SER A 124 -17.44 -3.23 59.27
CA SER A 124 -16.42 -2.53 60.05
C SER A 124 -16.09 -1.26 59.26
N GLY A 125 -16.62 -0.15 59.77
CA GLY A 125 -16.45 1.18 59.22
C GLY A 125 -15.09 1.80 59.56
N PRO A 126 -15.00 3.13 59.60
CA PRO A 126 -14.13 3.88 58.71
C PRO A 126 -12.95 4.49 59.47
N ASP A 127 -11.76 4.47 58.87
CA ASP A 127 -10.68 5.34 59.32
C ASP A 127 -9.77 5.71 58.14
N GLY A 128 -9.48 7.01 58.07
CA GLY A 128 -8.29 7.50 57.36
C GLY A 128 -8.55 8.19 56.03
N LEU A 129 -9.17 9.37 56.09
CA LEU A 129 -8.79 10.47 55.21
C LEU A 129 -7.28 10.68 55.29
N ASP A 130 -6.57 10.68 54.16
CA ASP A 130 -5.62 11.76 53.92
C ASP A 130 -5.58 12.14 52.45
N ALA A 131 -5.74 13.44 52.25
CA ALA A 131 -5.66 14.13 50.99
C ALA A 131 -4.20 14.53 50.73
N THR A 132 -3.94 15.03 49.53
CA THR A 132 -2.83 15.95 49.22
C THR A 132 -1.41 15.40 49.22
N SER A 133 -0.92 15.06 48.03
CA SER A 133 0.35 15.53 47.43
C SER A 133 0.56 14.75 46.12
N GLY A 134 0.97 15.30 44.98
CA GLY A 134 1.51 16.60 44.64
C GLY A 134 1.89 16.52 43.16
N ARG A 135 1.74 17.64 42.48
CA ARG A 135 2.04 17.89 41.06
C ARG A 135 3.47 17.50 40.62
N ALA A 136 3.56 17.32 39.30
CA ALA A 136 4.68 17.60 38.39
C ALA A 136 5.64 16.40 38.16
N ILE A 137 6.27 16.20 36.99
CA ILE A 137 6.85 17.15 36.02
C ILE A 137 6.89 16.53 34.61
N LEU A 138 6.61 17.37 33.60
CA LEU A 138 6.97 17.21 32.18
C LEU A 138 8.49 17.13 31.97
N ARG A 139 8.95 16.16 31.18
CA ARG A 139 10.03 16.35 30.20
C ARG A 139 9.77 15.50 28.97
#